data_AF-A0AA36MZK8-F1
#
_entry.id   AF-A0AA36MZK8-F1
#
_cell.length_a   1.000
_cell.length_b   1.000
_cell.length_c   1.000
_cell.angle_alpha   90.00
_cell.angle_beta   90.00
_cell.angle_gamma   90.00
#
_symmetry.space_group_name_H-M   'P 1'
#
loop_
_entity.id
_entity.type
_entity.pdbx_description
1 polymer ?
#
loop_
_entity_poly.entity_id
_entity_poly.type
_entity_poly.pdbx_seq_one_letter_code
_entity_poly.pdbx_strand_id
1 'polypeptide(L)'
;PSAPQVAWGQQEQYWPMQDVSPYGGAAYASFNMDAASEFMQQLGIDPAEDTYFGWIAEYGLQSDVLPPRYQMHMDANTGRPFYVNTDDGSSSWENPLIPCLVPVIDIGRGYLQAPFDGYFEEQKMGLWASHKRDLEGWHGPHVDEEGREYFANSEKGISSWQDPRHETQYLFEIQSGLLDALEEMLPQYVQDTDLPGFGLLDRQPQLMEVRGSSFADCPTSPGRSTPRSRVASPEAKRDRVHAALTAKMDRPEISYAECRQNLVNALNQFFFIYKDDEEAQKLLIGRKLKERRLRRQRLDEEERSKLQQELEEMRRHEEERQKEEAARREAAQAAERARKEAEEKQRREKEQRAEEERQRQMQQEQQKADEEKRRQEEAKREEQRKVEEARQKKLAEEQAANKAKEIRERLLATMHELAQSRDGYVLRSAIAEGESV
;
A
#
# COMPACT_ATOMS: atom_id res chain seq x y z
N PRO A 1 -51.61 -31.29 23.64
CA PRO A 1 -51.22 -30.23 22.68
C PRO A 1 -50.21 -30.80 21.68
N SER A 2 -50.76 -31.35 20.60
CA SER A 2 -50.06 -32.14 19.60
C SER A 2 -49.43 -31.23 18.55
N ALA A 3 -48.11 -31.30 18.40
CA ALA A 3 -47.37 -30.62 17.34
C ALA A 3 -47.64 -31.29 15.99
N PRO A 4 -47.75 -30.53 14.89
CA PRO A 4 -47.91 -31.12 13.56
C PRO A 4 -46.56 -31.70 13.10
N GLN A 5 -46.56 -33.01 12.83
CA GLN A 5 -45.50 -33.65 12.04
C GLN A 5 -45.55 -33.10 10.62
N VAL A 6 -44.58 -32.26 10.26
CA VAL A 6 -44.29 -31.91 8.87
C VAL A 6 -43.53 -33.09 8.28
N ALA A 7 -44.25 -33.94 7.56
CA ALA A 7 -43.67 -35.00 6.75
C ALA A 7 -42.95 -34.35 5.57
N TRP A 8 -41.62 -34.28 5.64
CA TRP A 8 -40.77 -34.04 4.48
C TRP A 8 -40.84 -35.28 3.58
N GLY A 9 -41.84 -35.32 2.71
CA GLY A 9 -41.84 -36.21 1.57
C GLY A 9 -40.69 -35.84 0.66
N GLN A 10 -39.61 -36.62 0.69
CA GLN A 10 -38.64 -36.69 -0.39
C GLN A 10 -39.39 -37.18 -1.64
N GLN A 11 -39.98 -36.25 -2.36
CA GLN A 11 -40.39 -36.48 -3.73
C GLN A 11 -39.12 -36.32 -4.56
N GLU A 12 -38.37 -37.40 -4.70
CA GLU A 12 -37.39 -37.54 -5.78
C GLU A 12 -38.17 -37.38 -7.09
N GLN A 13 -38.27 -36.15 -7.57
CA GLN A 13 -38.67 -35.87 -8.94
C GLN A 13 -37.52 -36.37 -9.81
N TYR A 14 -37.59 -37.67 -10.11
CA TYR A 14 -36.86 -38.30 -11.21
C TYR A 14 -37.30 -37.59 -12.48
N TRP A 15 -36.61 -36.51 -12.85
CA TRP A 15 -36.67 -35.98 -14.19
C TRP A 15 -36.19 -37.09 -15.11
N PRO A 16 -37.00 -37.56 -16.09
CA PRO A 16 -36.54 -38.57 -17.01
C PRO A 16 -35.29 -38.02 -17.71
N MET A 17 -34.16 -38.69 -17.52
CA MET A 17 -32.96 -38.46 -18.33
C MET A 17 -33.38 -38.64 -19.79
N GLN A 18 -33.61 -37.52 -20.48
CA GLN A 18 -33.86 -37.53 -21.90
C GLN A 18 -32.56 -37.96 -22.57
N ASP A 19 -32.61 -39.11 -23.26
CA ASP A 19 -31.55 -39.60 -24.12
C ASP A 19 -31.08 -38.48 -25.05
N VAL A 20 -29.87 -38.00 -24.80
CA VAL A 20 -29.23 -36.93 -25.56
C VAL A 20 -28.86 -37.50 -26.94
N SER A 21 -29.74 -37.32 -27.92
CA SER A 21 -29.49 -37.71 -29.30
C SER A 21 -28.31 -36.90 -29.88
N PRO A 22 -27.22 -37.55 -30.34
CA PRO A 22 -26.01 -36.86 -30.81
C PRO A 22 -26.14 -36.17 -32.19
N TYR A 23 -27.34 -36.12 -32.78
CA TYR A 23 -27.57 -35.56 -34.12
C TYR A 23 -28.45 -34.29 -34.17
N GLY A 24 -28.70 -33.65 -33.02
CA GLY A 24 -29.57 -32.46 -32.92
C GLY A 24 -28.89 -31.08 -33.07
N GLY A 25 -27.62 -31.00 -33.48
CA GLY A 25 -26.80 -29.77 -33.34
C GLY A 25 -27.23 -28.52 -34.13
N ALA A 26 -28.12 -28.62 -35.12
CA ALA A 26 -28.47 -27.49 -35.97
C ALA A 26 -29.65 -26.64 -35.44
N ALA A 27 -30.57 -27.22 -34.64
CA ALA A 27 -31.74 -26.50 -34.14
C ALA A 27 -31.43 -25.66 -32.89
N TYR A 28 -30.48 -26.07 -32.05
CA TYR A 28 -30.09 -25.32 -30.86
C TYR A 28 -29.32 -24.03 -31.18
N ALA A 29 -28.69 -23.92 -32.36
CA ALA A 29 -27.94 -22.74 -32.74
C ALA A 29 -28.82 -21.51 -33.03
N SER A 30 -30.05 -21.71 -33.53
CA SER A 30 -30.93 -20.59 -33.89
C SER A 30 -31.61 -19.93 -32.68
N PHE A 31 -31.87 -20.68 -31.60
CA PHE A 31 -32.50 -20.11 -30.40
C PHE A 31 -31.52 -19.32 -29.53
N ASN A 32 -30.22 -19.66 -29.58
CA ASN A 32 -29.21 -18.94 -28.79
C ASN A 32 -28.94 -17.51 -29.27
N MET A 33 -29.18 -17.19 -30.54
CA MET A 33 -28.89 -15.84 -31.05
C MET A 33 -29.85 -14.78 -30.49
N ASP A 34 -31.09 -15.14 -30.15
CA ASP A 34 -32.04 -14.19 -29.59
C ASP A 34 -31.72 -13.88 -28.11
N ALA A 35 -31.39 -14.92 -27.33
CA ALA A 35 -30.97 -14.75 -25.93
C ALA A 35 -29.68 -13.92 -25.80
N ALA A 36 -28.69 -14.14 -26.68
CA ALA A 36 -27.46 -13.36 -26.70
C ALA A 36 -27.73 -11.89 -27.03
N SER A 37 -28.61 -11.60 -28.01
CA SER A 37 -28.96 -10.23 -28.37
C SER A 37 -29.73 -9.50 -27.26
N GLU A 38 -30.69 -10.17 -26.60
CA GLU A 38 -31.39 -9.59 -25.45
C GLU A 38 -30.42 -9.31 -24.29
N PHE A 39 -29.48 -10.23 -24.06
CA PHE A 39 -28.48 -10.06 -23.00
C PHE A 39 -27.46 -8.95 -23.32
N MET A 40 -27.03 -8.81 -24.58
CA MET A 40 -26.24 -7.65 -25.03
C MET A 40 -26.97 -6.34 -24.74
N GLN A 41 -28.28 -6.27 -24.99
CA GLN A 41 -29.09 -5.09 -24.69
C GLN A 41 -29.15 -4.81 -23.18
N GLN A 42 -29.25 -5.83 -22.33
CA GLN A 42 -29.20 -5.67 -20.87
C GLN A 42 -27.85 -5.14 -20.38
N LEU A 43 -26.75 -5.57 -21.02
CA LEU A 43 -25.40 -5.07 -20.76
C LEU A 43 -25.16 -3.68 -21.38
N GLY A 44 -26.12 -3.16 -22.15
CA GLY A 44 -26.00 -1.87 -22.85
C GLY A 44 -24.99 -1.90 -23.99
N ILE A 45 -24.69 -3.06 -24.56
CA ILE A 45 -23.81 -3.25 -25.72
C ILE A 45 -24.64 -2.98 -26.98
N ASP A 46 -24.26 -1.97 -27.78
CA ASP A 46 -24.85 -1.75 -29.10
C ASP A 46 -24.07 -2.58 -30.15
N PRO A 47 -24.69 -3.58 -30.81
CA PRO A 47 -23.99 -4.39 -31.81
C PRO A 47 -23.33 -3.59 -32.94
N ALA A 48 -23.81 -2.36 -33.22
CA ALA A 48 -23.25 -1.50 -34.26
C ALA A 48 -21.97 -0.77 -33.81
N GLU A 49 -21.87 -0.38 -32.54
CA GLU A 49 -20.76 0.41 -32.00
C GLU A 49 -19.75 -0.46 -31.24
N ASP A 50 -20.22 -1.53 -30.61
CA ASP A 50 -19.50 -2.36 -29.64
C ASP A 50 -19.15 -3.75 -30.19
N THR A 51 -18.68 -3.81 -31.44
CA THR A 51 -18.42 -5.09 -32.13
C THR A 51 -17.43 -6.01 -31.40
N TYR A 52 -16.54 -5.44 -30.58
CA TYR A 52 -15.54 -6.17 -29.80
C TYR A 52 -16.06 -6.75 -28.48
N PHE A 53 -17.27 -6.39 -28.04
CA PHE A 53 -17.79 -6.76 -26.73
C PHE A 53 -18.87 -7.84 -26.78
N GLY A 54 -19.40 -8.18 -27.98
CA GLY A 54 -20.48 -9.17 -28.12
C GLY A 54 -20.14 -10.56 -27.55
N TRP A 55 -18.88 -10.98 -27.62
CA TRP A 55 -18.43 -12.26 -27.06
C TRP A 55 -18.54 -12.32 -25.52
N ILE A 56 -18.50 -11.17 -24.83
CA ILE A 56 -18.67 -11.10 -23.36
C ILE A 56 -20.11 -11.50 -22.99
N ALA A 57 -21.09 -11.11 -23.80
CA ALA A 57 -22.49 -11.51 -23.60
C ALA A 57 -22.64 -13.02 -23.79
N GLU A 58 -22.01 -13.59 -24.82
CA GLU A 58 -22.00 -15.04 -25.04
C GLU A 58 -21.35 -15.79 -23.87
N TYR A 59 -20.24 -15.28 -23.34
CA TYR A 59 -19.55 -15.84 -22.19
C TYR A 59 -20.42 -15.81 -20.92
N GLY A 60 -21.10 -14.69 -20.65
CA GLY A 60 -22.00 -14.56 -19.50
C GLY A 60 -23.25 -15.45 -19.55
N LEU A 61 -23.59 -16.03 -20.70
CA LEU A 61 -24.68 -17.00 -20.86
C LEU A 61 -24.23 -18.46 -20.67
N GLN A 62 -22.94 -18.71 -20.42
CA GLN A 62 -22.46 -20.07 -20.18
C GLN A 62 -22.76 -20.49 -18.73
N SER A 63 -23.27 -21.72 -18.56
CA SER A 63 -23.69 -22.22 -17.24
C SER A 63 -22.54 -22.43 -16.25
N ASP A 64 -21.32 -22.63 -16.74
CA ASP A 64 -20.10 -22.86 -15.96
C ASP A 64 -19.44 -21.57 -15.43
N VAL A 65 -19.86 -20.42 -15.96
CA VAL A 65 -19.36 -19.09 -15.58
C VAL A 65 -20.24 -18.45 -14.47
N LEU A 66 -21.40 -19.04 -14.19
CA LEU A 66 -22.27 -18.53 -13.13
C LEU A 66 -21.66 -18.76 -11.74
N PRO A 67 -21.91 -17.84 -10.77
CA PRO A 67 -21.47 -18.07 -9.41
C PRO A 67 -22.00 -19.40 -8.89
N PRO A 68 -21.25 -20.14 -8.04
CA PRO A 68 -21.60 -21.51 -7.67
C PRO A 68 -23.01 -21.72 -7.08
N ARG A 69 -23.63 -20.66 -6.56
CA ARG A 69 -25.00 -20.67 -6.03
C ARG A 69 -26.10 -20.43 -7.06
N TYR A 70 -25.77 -20.13 -8.30
CA TYR A 70 -26.74 -19.89 -9.36
C TYR A 70 -26.75 -21.04 -10.35
N GLN A 71 -27.95 -21.42 -10.77
CA GLN A 71 -28.15 -22.39 -11.85
C GLN A 71 -28.94 -21.73 -12.97
N MET A 72 -28.50 -21.94 -14.21
CA MET A 72 -29.24 -21.51 -15.40
C MET A 72 -30.25 -22.58 -15.81
N HIS A 73 -31.48 -22.14 -16.01
CA HIS A 73 -32.56 -22.96 -16.57
C HIS A 73 -33.15 -22.25 -17.79
N MET A 74 -33.81 -23.01 -18.67
CA MET A 74 -34.51 -22.49 -19.84
C MET A 74 -36.01 -22.68 -19.64
N ASP A 75 -36.80 -21.62 -19.80
CA ASP A 75 -38.25 -21.75 -19.77
C ASP A 75 -38.74 -22.49 -21.03
N ALA A 76 -39.52 -23.56 -20.84
CA ALA A 76 -39.99 -24.41 -21.93
C ALA A 76 -40.94 -23.68 -22.90
N ASN A 77 -41.63 -22.62 -22.44
CA ASN A 77 -42.59 -21.91 -23.26
C ASN A 77 -41.95 -20.78 -24.08
N THR A 78 -41.08 -20.00 -23.44
CA THR A 78 -40.45 -18.83 -24.08
C THR A 78 -39.07 -19.13 -24.65
N GLY A 79 -38.40 -20.19 -24.20
CA GLY A 79 -37.01 -20.48 -24.52
C GLY A 79 -36.01 -19.50 -23.87
N ARG A 80 -36.47 -18.60 -22.99
CA ARG A 80 -35.61 -17.62 -22.34
C ARG A 80 -34.88 -18.22 -21.13
N PRO A 81 -33.60 -17.87 -20.92
CA PRO A 81 -32.89 -18.29 -19.73
C PRO A 81 -33.45 -17.57 -18.50
N PHE A 82 -33.56 -18.31 -17.40
CA PHE A 82 -33.79 -17.78 -16.06
C PHE A 82 -32.81 -18.40 -15.08
N TYR A 83 -32.53 -17.69 -14.00
CA TYR A 83 -31.50 -18.04 -13.03
C TYR A 83 -32.15 -18.36 -11.70
N VAL A 84 -31.81 -19.51 -11.13
CA VAL A 84 -32.30 -19.94 -9.82
C VAL A 84 -31.15 -19.85 -8.84
N ASN A 85 -31.34 -19.11 -7.76
CA ASN A 85 -30.42 -19.11 -6.63
C ASN A 85 -30.71 -20.35 -5.76
N THR A 86 -29.70 -21.20 -5.59
CA THR A 86 -29.82 -22.49 -4.90
C THR A 86 -29.97 -22.34 -3.39
N ASP A 87 -29.54 -21.20 -2.83
CA ASP A 87 -29.57 -20.98 -1.38
C ASP A 87 -30.98 -20.64 -0.87
N ASP A 88 -31.69 -19.78 -1.58
CA ASP A 88 -33.03 -19.31 -1.21
C ASP A 88 -34.16 -19.91 -2.07
N GLY A 89 -33.81 -20.59 -3.17
CA GLY A 89 -34.77 -21.12 -4.14
C GLY A 89 -35.49 -20.03 -4.94
N SER A 90 -35.01 -18.79 -4.90
CA SER A 90 -35.57 -17.69 -5.69
C SER A 90 -35.17 -17.82 -7.16
N SER A 91 -36.05 -17.37 -8.04
CA SER A 91 -35.78 -17.33 -9.48
C SER A 91 -35.83 -15.88 -9.97
N SER A 92 -34.93 -15.55 -10.88
CA SER A 92 -34.83 -14.25 -11.52
C SER A 92 -34.64 -14.40 -13.03
N TRP A 93 -35.19 -13.45 -13.79
CA TRP A 93 -34.93 -13.32 -15.22
C TRP A 93 -33.66 -12.51 -15.52
N GLU A 94 -33.09 -11.85 -14.50
CA GLU A 94 -31.87 -11.08 -14.61
C GLU A 94 -30.66 -11.96 -14.34
N ASN A 95 -29.65 -11.87 -15.20
CA ASN A 95 -28.42 -12.63 -15.03
C ASN A 95 -27.60 -12.08 -13.85
N PRO A 96 -27.21 -12.93 -12.88
CA PRO A 96 -26.46 -12.48 -11.69
C PRO A 96 -25.09 -11.90 -12.01
N LEU A 97 -24.56 -12.13 -13.22
CA LEU A 97 -23.28 -11.59 -13.67
C LEU A 97 -23.36 -10.16 -14.23
N ILE A 98 -24.55 -9.58 -14.44
CA ILE A 98 -24.68 -8.21 -15.00
C ILE A 98 -23.83 -7.19 -14.22
N PRO A 99 -23.88 -7.11 -12.88
CA PRO A 99 -23.07 -6.15 -12.12
C PRO A 99 -21.55 -6.34 -12.28
N CYS A 100 -21.14 -7.54 -12.67
CA CYS A 100 -19.75 -7.93 -12.88
C CYS A 100 -19.28 -7.59 -14.31
N LEU A 101 -20.12 -7.83 -15.32
CA LEU A 101 -19.77 -7.66 -16.74
C LEU A 101 -19.83 -6.20 -17.21
N VAL A 102 -20.77 -5.40 -16.70
CA VAL A 102 -20.91 -3.99 -17.10
C VAL A 102 -19.62 -3.18 -16.87
N PRO A 103 -18.96 -3.24 -15.71
CA PRO A 103 -17.67 -2.57 -15.51
C PRO A 103 -16.59 -2.98 -16.50
N VAL A 104 -16.54 -4.26 -16.88
CA VAL A 104 -15.54 -4.77 -17.85
C VAL A 104 -15.75 -4.14 -19.23
N ILE A 105 -17.00 -3.99 -19.66
CA ILE A 105 -17.36 -3.34 -20.92
C ILE A 105 -17.01 -1.85 -20.88
N ASP A 106 -17.34 -1.18 -19.79
CA ASP A 106 -17.04 0.25 -19.62
C ASP A 106 -15.54 0.52 -19.61
N ILE A 107 -14.76 -0.35 -18.96
CA ILE A 107 -13.29 -0.34 -19.01
C ILE A 107 -12.80 -0.55 -20.44
N GLY A 108 -13.34 -1.52 -21.16
CA GLY A 108 -12.98 -1.75 -22.57
C GLY A 108 -13.28 -0.56 -23.48
N ARG A 109 -14.42 0.10 -23.29
CA ARG A 109 -14.77 1.34 -24.00
C ARG A 109 -13.82 2.49 -23.64
N GLY A 110 -13.47 2.62 -22.37
CA GLY A 110 -12.49 3.59 -21.89
C GLY A 110 -11.11 3.38 -22.53
N TYR A 111 -10.68 2.12 -22.69
CA TYR A 111 -9.44 1.79 -23.40
C TYR A 111 -9.48 2.23 -24.86
N LEU A 112 -10.58 1.96 -25.58
CA LEU A 112 -10.74 2.39 -26.98
C LEU A 112 -10.70 3.91 -27.16
N GLN A 113 -11.11 4.67 -26.14
CA GLN A 113 -11.07 6.13 -26.16
C GLN A 113 -9.68 6.70 -25.84
N ALA A 114 -8.96 6.10 -24.89
CA ALA A 114 -7.69 6.61 -24.40
C ALA A 114 -6.73 5.46 -24.04
N PRO A 115 -6.16 4.75 -25.03
CA PRO A 115 -5.29 3.61 -24.76
C PRO A 115 -3.94 4.09 -24.21
N PHE A 116 -3.49 3.47 -23.12
CA PHE A 116 -2.15 3.66 -22.56
C PHE A 116 -1.59 2.33 -22.01
N ASP A 117 -0.27 2.27 -21.87
CA ASP A 117 0.42 1.09 -21.38
C ASP A 117 0.13 0.84 -19.89
N GLY A 118 -0.28 -0.38 -19.54
CA GLY A 118 -0.74 -0.72 -18.19
C GLY A 118 -2.17 -0.28 -17.85
N TYR A 119 -2.99 0.15 -18.83
CA TYR A 119 -4.39 0.53 -18.61
C TYR A 119 -5.17 -0.56 -17.87
N PHE A 120 -5.14 -1.81 -18.37
CA PHE A 120 -5.91 -2.91 -17.79
C PHE A 120 -5.46 -3.26 -16.36
N GLU A 121 -4.16 -3.20 -16.08
CA GLU A 121 -3.63 -3.44 -14.73
C GLU A 121 -4.13 -2.39 -13.73
N GLU A 122 -4.12 -1.10 -14.10
CA GLU A 122 -4.68 -0.04 -13.25
C GLU A 122 -6.17 -0.27 -12.99
N GLN A 123 -6.93 -0.66 -14.01
CA GLN A 123 -8.37 -0.92 -13.88
C GLN A 123 -8.66 -2.17 -13.03
N LYS A 124 -7.87 -3.24 -13.16
CA LYS A 124 -7.96 -4.42 -12.27
C LYS A 124 -7.70 -4.04 -10.81
N MET A 125 -6.69 -3.22 -10.54
CA MET A 125 -6.43 -2.72 -9.18
C MET A 125 -7.62 -1.89 -8.64
N GLY A 126 -8.24 -1.07 -9.49
CA GLY A 126 -9.45 -0.32 -9.16
C GLY A 126 -10.65 -1.21 -8.82
N LEU A 127 -10.91 -2.24 -9.63
CA LEU A 127 -11.96 -3.23 -9.37
C LEU A 127 -11.72 -3.98 -8.06
N TRP A 128 -10.48 -4.44 -7.82
CA TRP A 128 -10.12 -5.11 -6.57
C TRP A 128 -10.32 -4.21 -5.35
N ALA A 129 -9.94 -2.92 -5.46
CA ALA A 129 -10.17 -1.96 -4.40
C ALA A 129 -11.67 -1.74 -4.12
N SER A 130 -12.51 -1.76 -5.16
CA SER A 130 -13.98 -1.70 -5.01
C SER A 130 -14.52 -2.93 -4.29
N HIS A 131 -14.13 -4.13 -4.73
CA HIS A 131 -14.52 -5.40 -4.08
C HIS A 131 -14.09 -5.47 -2.62
N LYS A 132 -12.87 -5.03 -2.33
CA LYS A 132 -12.36 -4.96 -0.96
C LYS A 132 -13.19 -4.02 -0.10
N ARG A 133 -13.59 -2.86 -0.63
CA ARG A 133 -14.49 -1.93 0.07
C ARG A 133 -15.85 -2.56 0.34
N ASP A 134 -16.42 -3.25 -0.63
CA ASP A 134 -17.68 -3.97 -0.45
C ASP A 134 -17.57 -5.03 0.67
N LEU A 135 -16.43 -5.74 0.74
CA LEU A 135 -16.11 -6.69 1.81
C LEU A 135 -15.93 -6.06 3.19
N GLU A 136 -15.49 -4.80 3.29
CA GLU A 136 -15.36 -4.09 4.57
C GLU A 136 -16.71 -3.91 5.28
N GLY A 137 -17.81 -3.88 4.52
CA GLY A 137 -19.17 -3.83 5.06
C GLY A 137 -19.69 -5.16 5.61
N TRP A 138 -19.03 -6.28 5.31
CA TRP A 138 -19.42 -7.63 5.74
C TRP A 138 -18.76 -8.04 7.06
N HIS A 139 -19.56 -8.58 7.96
CA HIS A 139 -19.15 -9.06 9.29
C HIS A 139 -19.52 -10.54 9.47
N GLY A 140 -18.73 -11.27 10.24
CA GLY A 140 -18.98 -12.67 10.58
C GLY A 140 -17.71 -13.52 10.73
N PRO A 141 -17.84 -14.84 10.92
CA PRO A 141 -19.12 -15.56 11.03
C PRO A 141 -19.85 -15.22 12.33
N HIS A 142 -21.17 -14.99 12.23
CA HIS A 142 -22.10 -14.90 13.33
C HIS A 142 -22.82 -16.24 13.49
N VAL A 143 -23.32 -16.55 14.68
CA VAL A 143 -24.00 -17.83 14.95
C VAL A 143 -25.46 -17.54 15.31
N ASP A 144 -26.41 -18.21 14.66
CA ASP A 144 -27.84 -18.13 14.97
C ASP A 144 -28.22 -18.96 16.20
N GLU A 145 -29.50 -18.93 16.61
CA GLU A 145 -29.99 -19.72 17.77
C GLU A 145 -29.88 -21.24 17.57
N GLU A 146 -29.79 -21.68 16.31
CA GLU A 146 -29.67 -23.09 15.91
C GLU A 146 -28.20 -23.53 15.78
N GLY A 147 -27.24 -22.62 15.98
CA GLY A 147 -25.81 -22.91 15.86
C GLY A 147 -25.26 -22.83 14.43
N ARG A 148 -26.01 -22.30 13.46
CA ARG A 148 -25.58 -22.11 12.07
C ARG A 148 -24.83 -20.81 11.91
N GLU A 149 -23.77 -20.85 11.11
CA GLU A 149 -22.94 -19.69 10.80
C GLU A 149 -23.54 -18.85 9.66
N TYR A 150 -23.59 -17.53 9.82
CA TYR A 150 -24.01 -16.58 8.80
C TYR A 150 -23.13 -15.33 8.79
N PHE A 151 -23.16 -14.59 7.68
CA PHE A 151 -22.46 -13.34 7.48
C PHE A 151 -23.48 -12.21 7.29
N ALA A 152 -23.22 -11.04 7.86
CA ALA A 152 -24.11 -9.89 7.79
C ALA A 152 -23.39 -8.70 7.15
N ASN A 153 -23.99 -8.11 6.12
CA ASN A 153 -23.54 -6.85 5.56
C ASN A 153 -24.23 -5.68 6.27
N SER A 154 -23.46 -4.93 7.05
CA SER A 154 -23.94 -3.80 7.84
C SER A 154 -24.38 -2.60 7.01
N GLU A 155 -23.82 -2.42 5.82
CA GLU A 155 -24.11 -1.27 4.94
C GLU A 155 -25.40 -1.50 4.13
N LYS A 156 -25.56 -2.71 3.60
CA LYS A 156 -26.71 -3.10 2.75
C LYS A 156 -27.88 -3.64 3.56
N GLY A 157 -27.67 -3.97 4.85
CA GLY A 157 -28.71 -4.54 5.72
C GLY A 157 -29.16 -5.94 5.29
N ILE A 158 -28.27 -6.71 4.68
CA ILE A 158 -28.53 -8.08 4.18
C ILE A 158 -27.70 -9.10 4.95
N SER A 159 -28.15 -10.35 4.97
CA SER A 159 -27.42 -11.48 5.54
C SER A 159 -27.28 -12.61 4.52
N SER A 160 -26.20 -13.37 4.59
CA SER A 160 -25.91 -14.52 3.75
C SER A 160 -25.43 -15.70 4.59
N TRP A 161 -25.81 -16.92 4.23
CA TRP A 161 -25.27 -18.15 4.83
C TRP A 161 -23.90 -18.52 4.24
N GLN A 162 -23.54 -17.93 3.11
CA GLN A 162 -22.26 -18.15 2.43
C GLN A 162 -21.27 -17.04 2.76
N ASP A 163 -19.99 -17.40 2.82
CA ASP A 163 -18.91 -16.45 3.00
C ASP A 163 -18.81 -15.51 1.78
N PRO A 164 -19.05 -14.20 1.95
CA PRO A 164 -19.02 -13.23 0.85
C PRO A 164 -17.64 -13.13 0.20
N ARG A 165 -16.56 -13.55 0.88
CA ARG A 165 -15.20 -13.52 0.35
C ARG A 165 -15.04 -14.48 -0.84
N HIS A 166 -15.66 -15.65 -0.79
CA HIS A 166 -15.56 -16.63 -1.88
C HIS A 166 -16.26 -16.13 -3.14
N GLU A 167 -17.46 -15.57 -3.00
CA GLU A 167 -18.17 -15.00 -4.14
C GLU A 167 -17.42 -13.80 -4.72
N THR A 168 -16.98 -12.87 -3.85
CA THR A 168 -16.25 -11.68 -4.29
C THR A 168 -14.97 -12.06 -5.04
N GLN A 169 -14.23 -13.05 -4.54
CA GLN A 169 -13.06 -13.58 -5.21
C GLN A 169 -13.41 -14.18 -6.58
N TYR A 170 -14.45 -15.02 -6.65
CA TYR A 170 -14.90 -15.62 -7.89
C TYR A 170 -15.29 -14.58 -8.95
N LEU A 171 -16.06 -13.56 -8.56
CA LEU A 171 -16.44 -12.47 -9.44
C LEU A 171 -15.21 -11.68 -9.92
N PHE A 172 -14.27 -11.39 -9.03
CA PHE A 172 -13.03 -10.72 -9.41
C PHE A 172 -12.18 -11.55 -10.38
N GLU A 173 -12.08 -12.87 -10.18
CA GLU A 173 -11.37 -13.78 -11.09
C GLU A 173 -11.99 -13.77 -12.49
N ILE A 174 -13.32 -13.77 -12.59
CA ILE A 174 -14.02 -13.61 -13.88
C ILE A 174 -13.69 -12.26 -14.51
N GLN A 175 -13.80 -11.15 -13.77
CA GLN A 175 -13.50 -9.82 -14.32
C GLN A 175 -12.06 -9.71 -14.80
N SER A 176 -11.10 -10.19 -14.00
CA SER A 176 -9.69 -10.18 -14.37
C SER A 176 -9.46 -10.99 -15.65
N GLY A 177 -9.99 -12.21 -15.72
CA GLY A 177 -9.83 -13.07 -16.91
C GLY A 177 -10.49 -12.47 -18.17
N LEU A 178 -11.62 -11.78 -18.02
CA LEU A 178 -12.24 -11.07 -19.14
C LEU A 178 -11.43 -9.83 -19.57
N LEU A 179 -10.85 -9.11 -18.63
CA LEU A 179 -9.96 -7.98 -18.94
C LEU A 179 -8.67 -8.44 -19.61
N ASP A 180 -8.09 -9.57 -19.19
CA ASP A 180 -6.96 -10.22 -19.86
C ASP A 180 -7.31 -10.57 -21.32
N ALA A 181 -8.47 -11.18 -21.54
CA ALA A 181 -8.94 -11.51 -22.88
C ALA A 181 -9.24 -10.26 -23.74
N LEU A 182 -9.76 -9.19 -23.14
CA LEU A 182 -9.96 -7.91 -23.84
C LEU A 182 -8.63 -7.28 -24.24
N GLU A 183 -7.62 -7.31 -23.37
CA GLU A 183 -6.28 -6.81 -23.67
C GLU A 183 -5.64 -7.54 -24.86
N GLU A 184 -5.87 -8.85 -24.98
CA GLU A 184 -5.40 -9.65 -26.11
C GLU A 184 -6.16 -9.37 -27.41
N MET A 185 -7.47 -9.13 -27.33
CA MET A 185 -8.33 -9.01 -28.52
C MET A 185 -8.48 -7.59 -29.05
N LEU A 186 -8.39 -6.58 -28.20
CA LEU A 186 -8.49 -5.19 -28.64
C LEU A 186 -7.22 -4.81 -29.41
N PRO A 187 -7.34 -3.99 -30.48
CA PRO A 187 -6.18 -3.55 -31.23
C PRO A 187 -5.21 -2.84 -30.29
N GLN A 188 -4.03 -3.43 -30.09
CA GLN A 188 -2.97 -2.75 -29.36
C GLN A 188 -2.68 -1.47 -30.12
N TYR A 189 -2.96 -0.33 -29.48
CA TYR A 189 -2.58 0.95 -30.03
C TYR A 189 -1.07 1.01 -29.98
N VAL A 190 -0.43 0.54 -31.06
CA VAL A 190 0.97 0.82 -31.32
C VAL A 190 0.98 2.33 -31.48
N GLN A 191 1.32 3.04 -30.41
CA GLN A 191 1.73 4.41 -30.52
C GLN A 191 2.89 4.37 -31.51
N ASP A 192 2.63 4.75 -32.76
CA ASP A 192 3.65 5.04 -33.76
C ASP A 192 4.43 6.31 -33.34
N THR A 193 4.82 6.40 -32.07
CA THR A 193 5.65 7.46 -31.49
C THR A 193 7.06 7.43 -32.03
N ASP A 194 7.47 6.32 -32.66
CA ASP A 194 8.75 6.19 -33.37
C ASP A 194 8.66 6.50 -34.87
N LEU A 195 7.47 6.79 -35.42
CA LEU A 195 7.42 7.48 -36.70
C LEU A 195 7.80 8.93 -36.41
N PRO A 196 8.97 9.42 -36.85
CA PRO A 196 9.35 10.81 -36.65
C PRO A 196 8.22 11.64 -37.24
N GLY A 197 7.55 12.41 -36.37
CA GLY A 197 6.43 13.26 -36.75
C GLY A 197 6.89 14.20 -37.87
N PHE A 198 6.69 13.78 -39.12
CA PHE A 198 7.02 14.56 -40.29
C PHE A 198 5.94 15.66 -40.39
N GLY A 199 6.12 16.72 -39.60
CA GLY A 199 5.67 18.05 -39.95
C GLY A 199 4.24 18.48 -39.57
N LEU A 200 3.62 17.91 -38.53
CA LEU A 200 2.34 18.42 -38.00
C LEU A 200 2.50 19.23 -36.69
N LEU A 201 3.67 19.83 -36.48
CA LEU A 201 3.80 20.98 -35.58
C LEU A 201 3.06 22.18 -36.20
N ASP A 202 2.16 22.76 -35.43
CA ASP A 202 1.69 24.15 -35.56
C ASP A 202 1.04 24.59 -36.88
N ARG A 203 -0.15 24.03 -37.15
CA ARG A 203 -1.15 24.82 -37.87
C ARG A 203 -2.49 24.76 -37.14
N GLN A 204 -2.60 25.57 -36.08
CA GLN A 204 -3.90 26.14 -35.72
C GLN A 204 -4.54 26.67 -37.01
N PRO A 205 -5.76 26.24 -37.37
CA PRO A 205 -6.49 26.87 -38.45
C PRO A 205 -6.91 28.25 -37.96
N GLN A 206 -6.04 29.25 -38.13
CA GLN A 206 -6.54 30.60 -38.29
C GLN A 206 -7.44 30.58 -39.52
N LEU A 207 -8.72 30.79 -39.24
CA LEU A 207 -9.82 31.10 -40.13
C LEU A 207 -9.35 32.04 -41.26
N MET A 208 -8.88 31.47 -42.37
CA MET A 208 -8.83 32.18 -43.64
C MET A 208 -10.00 31.71 -44.48
N GLU A 209 -11.01 32.57 -44.55
CA GLU A 209 -11.97 32.62 -45.65
C GLU A 209 -11.19 32.65 -46.97
N VAL A 210 -11.09 31.51 -47.66
CA VAL A 210 -10.70 31.50 -49.07
C VAL A 210 -11.84 30.89 -49.87
N ARG A 211 -12.59 31.84 -50.43
CA ARG A 211 -13.55 31.74 -51.50
C ARG A 211 -12.94 30.96 -52.69
N GLY A 212 -13.63 29.89 -53.09
CA GLY A 212 -13.72 29.35 -54.45
C GLY A 212 -12.44 29.06 -55.23
N SER A 213 -12.21 27.77 -55.52
CA SER A 213 -11.78 27.37 -56.87
C SER A 213 -12.09 25.91 -57.12
N SER A 214 -12.86 25.69 -58.18
CA SER A 214 -12.91 24.46 -58.96
C SER A 214 -11.52 24.13 -59.51
N PHE A 215 -11.20 22.84 -59.61
CA PHE A 215 -10.38 22.12 -60.62
C PHE A 215 -9.90 20.81 -59.95
N ALA A 216 -10.42 19.64 -60.32
CA ALA A 216 -9.98 18.85 -61.46
C ALA A 216 -8.46 18.65 -61.47
N ASP A 217 -8.02 17.45 -61.06
CA ASP A 217 -7.04 16.59 -61.76
C ASP A 217 -6.26 15.70 -60.77
N CYS A 218 -6.54 14.39 -60.85
CA CYS A 218 -5.72 13.34 -60.27
C CYS A 218 -4.46 13.14 -61.11
N PRO A 219 -3.24 13.18 -60.54
CA PRO A 219 -2.07 12.64 -61.19
C PRO A 219 -1.87 11.18 -60.79
N THR A 220 -1.99 10.34 -61.81
CA THR A 220 -1.54 8.96 -61.90
C THR A 220 -0.09 8.81 -61.43
N SER A 221 0.16 7.95 -60.45
CA SER A 221 1.51 7.62 -59.96
C SER A 221 2.15 6.52 -60.81
N PRO A 222 3.47 6.60 -61.11
CA PRO A 222 4.14 5.69 -62.04
C PRO A 222 4.65 4.41 -61.36
N GLY A 223 4.74 3.35 -62.17
CA GLY A 223 4.97 1.98 -61.78
C GLY A 223 6.29 1.69 -61.06
N ARG A 224 6.21 0.70 -60.15
CA ARG A 224 7.38 0.02 -59.58
C ARG A 224 7.38 -1.44 -60.03
N SER A 225 8.29 -1.72 -60.95
CA SER A 225 8.58 -3.03 -61.54
C SER A 225 9.19 -4.00 -60.52
N THR A 226 8.55 -5.16 -60.34
CA THR A 226 9.15 -6.35 -59.71
C THR A 226 9.73 -7.29 -60.79
N PRO A 227 10.73 -8.12 -60.44
CA PRO A 227 11.46 -8.92 -61.43
C PRO A 227 10.60 -10.05 -61.99
N ARG A 228 10.54 -10.06 -63.32
CA ARG A 228 9.87 -11.03 -64.18
C ARG A 228 10.51 -12.41 -64.01
N SER A 229 9.94 -13.24 -63.14
CA SER A 229 10.24 -14.68 -63.11
C SER A 229 9.71 -15.31 -64.41
N ARG A 230 10.61 -15.94 -65.17
CA ARG A 230 10.30 -16.64 -66.42
C ARG A 230 9.35 -17.81 -66.12
N VAL A 231 8.05 -17.58 -66.32
CA VAL A 231 7.06 -18.64 -66.43
C VAL A 231 7.36 -19.39 -67.74
N ALA A 232 7.96 -20.56 -67.61
CA ALA A 232 8.03 -21.51 -68.72
C ALA A 232 6.59 -21.93 -69.07
N SER A 233 6.23 -21.78 -70.34
CA SER A 233 4.92 -22.08 -70.90
C SER A 233 4.41 -23.48 -70.50
N PRO A 234 3.16 -23.62 -70.01
CA PRO A 234 2.60 -24.92 -69.63
C PRO A 234 2.25 -25.84 -70.83
N GLU A 235 2.34 -25.35 -72.07
CA GLU A 235 1.86 -26.10 -73.24
C GLU A 235 2.75 -27.29 -73.61
N ALA A 236 4.06 -27.22 -73.38
CA ALA A 236 4.97 -28.30 -73.79
C ALA A 236 4.91 -29.57 -72.91
N LYS A 237 4.20 -29.55 -71.76
CA LYS A 237 4.02 -30.73 -70.89
C LYS A 237 2.73 -31.51 -71.17
N ARG A 238 1.73 -30.92 -71.84
CA ARG A 238 0.48 -31.63 -72.19
C ARG A 238 0.68 -32.61 -73.35
N ASP A 239 1.52 -32.26 -74.32
CA ASP A 239 1.72 -33.10 -75.51
C ASP A 239 2.49 -34.40 -75.21
N ARG A 240 3.41 -34.39 -74.24
CA ARG A 240 4.11 -35.61 -73.81
C ARG A 240 3.20 -36.59 -73.04
N VAL A 241 2.17 -36.11 -72.36
CA VAL A 241 1.21 -36.98 -71.65
C VAL A 241 0.23 -37.60 -72.66
N HIS A 242 -0.22 -36.86 -73.67
CA HIS A 242 -1.08 -37.40 -74.73
C HIS A 242 -0.37 -38.45 -75.60
N ALA A 243 0.89 -38.24 -75.98
CA ALA A 243 1.65 -39.22 -76.78
C ALA A 243 1.90 -40.55 -76.03
N ALA A 244 2.03 -40.51 -74.69
CA ALA A 244 2.19 -41.71 -73.86
C ALA A 244 0.87 -42.47 -73.61
N LEU A 245 -0.28 -41.81 -73.79
CA LEU A 245 -1.61 -42.42 -73.65
C LEU A 245 -2.04 -43.14 -74.94
N THR A 246 -1.67 -42.65 -76.11
CA THR A 246 -2.03 -43.28 -77.40
C THR A 246 -1.17 -44.51 -77.73
N ALA A 247 0.07 -44.60 -77.22
CA ALA A 247 0.96 -45.74 -77.45
C ALA A 247 0.61 -47.02 -76.64
N LYS A 248 -0.48 -47.01 -75.86
CA LYS A 248 -0.89 -48.15 -75.00
C LYS A 248 -2.13 -48.91 -75.52
N MET A 249 -2.67 -48.57 -76.68
CA MET A 249 -3.89 -49.22 -77.21
C MET A 249 -3.64 -50.60 -77.84
N ASP A 250 -2.39 -51.01 -78.11
CA ASP A 250 -2.04 -52.37 -78.54
C ASP A 250 -1.62 -53.25 -77.35
N ARG A 251 -2.42 -53.26 -76.27
CA ARG A 251 -2.22 -54.22 -75.18
C ARG A 251 -3.03 -55.49 -75.49
N PRO A 252 -2.42 -56.69 -75.39
CA PRO A 252 -3.18 -57.93 -75.48
C PRO A 252 -4.32 -57.88 -74.45
N GLU A 253 -5.51 -58.34 -74.83
CA GLU A 253 -6.67 -58.40 -73.96
C GLU A 253 -6.27 -59.06 -72.64
N ILE A 254 -6.17 -58.27 -71.57
CA ILE A 254 -5.83 -58.76 -70.24
C ILE A 254 -6.91 -59.76 -69.88
N SER A 255 -6.53 -61.01 -69.72
CA SER A 255 -7.46 -62.06 -69.34
C SER A 255 -8.17 -61.66 -68.05
N TYR A 256 -9.48 -61.90 -67.96
CA TYR A 256 -10.27 -61.60 -66.77
C TYR A 256 -9.63 -62.14 -65.48
N ALA A 257 -8.94 -63.29 -65.57
CA ALA A 257 -8.19 -63.88 -64.47
C ALA A 257 -7.01 -63.00 -64.00
N GLU A 258 -6.24 -62.42 -64.94
CA GLU A 258 -5.13 -61.50 -64.64
C GLU A 258 -5.65 -60.18 -64.07
N CYS A 259 -6.76 -59.66 -64.61
CA CYS A 259 -7.41 -58.45 -64.06
C CYS A 259 -7.85 -58.67 -62.60
N ARG A 260 -8.48 -59.81 -62.30
CA ARG A 260 -8.87 -60.16 -60.93
C ARG A 260 -7.66 -60.31 -60.00
N GLN A 261 -6.60 -60.97 -60.45
CA GLN A 261 -5.39 -61.13 -59.64
C GLN A 261 -4.70 -59.78 -59.38
N ASN A 262 -4.64 -58.89 -60.37
CA ASN A 262 -4.11 -57.54 -60.20
C ASN A 262 -4.93 -56.73 -59.20
N LEU A 263 -6.27 -56.85 -59.22
CA LEU A 263 -7.14 -56.19 -58.25
C LEU A 263 -6.89 -56.71 -56.82
N VAL A 264 -6.76 -58.03 -56.64
CA VAL A 264 -6.45 -58.62 -55.33
C VAL A 264 -5.07 -58.17 -54.83
N ASN A 265 -4.06 -58.16 -55.70
CA ASN A 265 -2.72 -57.68 -55.36
C ASN A 265 -2.73 -56.19 -54.98
N ALA A 266 -3.47 -55.36 -55.73
CA ALA A 266 -3.62 -53.94 -55.42
C ALA A 266 -4.34 -53.73 -54.07
N LEU A 267 -5.41 -54.46 -53.79
CA LEU A 267 -6.11 -54.40 -52.50
C LEU A 267 -5.20 -54.80 -51.34
N ASN A 268 -4.39 -55.85 -51.51
CA ASN A 268 -3.39 -56.25 -50.51
C ASN A 268 -2.34 -55.15 -50.29
N GLN A 269 -1.84 -54.51 -51.37
CA GLN A 269 -0.92 -53.38 -51.26
C GLN A 269 -1.54 -52.20 -50.51
N PHE A 270 -2.79 -51.84 -50.82
CA PHE A 270 -3.50 -50.79 -50.08
C PHE A 270 -3.64 -51.14 -48.60
N PHE A 271 -3.97 -52.39 -48.26
CA PHE A 271 -4.07 -52.82 -46.88
C PHE A 271 -2.74 -52.66 -46.11
N PHE A 272 -1.60 -52.99 -46.72
CA PHE A 272 -0.29 -52.74 -46.11
C PHE A 272 -0.01 -51.25 -45.92
N ILE A 273 -0.31 -50.42 -46.92
CA ILE A 273 -0.13 -48.96 -46.82
C ILE A 273 -0.99 -48.40 -45.67
N TYR A 274 -2.25 -48.79 -45.57
CA TYR A 274 -3.13 -48.34 -44.48
C TYR A 274 -2.59 -48.77 -43.11
N LYS A 275 -2.08 -49.99 -42.99
CA LYS A 275 -1.52 -50.48 -41.74
C LYS A 275 -0.24 -49.73 -41.35
N ASP A 276 0.66 -49.48 -42.31
CA ASP A 276 1.87 -48.72 -42.08
C ASP A 276 1.57 -47.25 -41.72
N ASP A 277 0.55 -46.65 -42.35
CA ASP A 277 0.08 -45.30 -42.02
C ASP A 277 -0.52 -45.24 -40.61
N GLU A 278 -1.30 -46.24 -40.20
CA GLU A 278 -1.80 -46.34 -38.81
C GLU A 278 -0.67 -46.48 -37.79
N GLU A 279 0.34 -47.31 -38.08
CA GLU A 279 1.51 -47.47 -37.22
C GLU A 279 2.35 -46.18 -37.13
N ALA A 280 2.53 -45.47 -38.25
CA ALA A 280 3.19 -44.17 -38.30
C ALA A 280 2.43 -43.11 -37.49
N GLN A 281 1.10 -43.06 -37.59
CA GLN A 281 0.27 -42.17 -36.80
C GLN A 281 0.37 -42.48 -35.29
N LYS A 282 0.35 -43.77 -34.90
CA LYS A 282 0.53 -44.18 -33.50
C LYS A 282 1.90 -43.75 -32.96
N LEU A 283 2.97 -43.90 -33.73
CA LEU A 283 4.31 -43.45 -33.34
C LEU A 283 4.38 -41.92 -33.21
N LEU A 284 3.74 -41.18 -34.10
CA LEU A 284 3.71 -39.72 -34.05
C LEU A 284 2.93 -39.20 -32.83
N ILE A 285 1.78 -39.81 -32.51
CA ILE A 285 1.01 -39.53 -31.30
C ILE A 285 1.84 -39.86 -30.05
N GLY A 286 2.50 -41.02 -30.02
CA GLY A 286 3.38 -41.42 -28.93
C GLY A 286 4.54 -40.44 -28.70
N ARG A 287 5.18 -39.96 -29.77
CA ARG A 287 6.23 -38.93 -29.69
C ARG A 287 5.67 -37.61 -29.13
N LYS A 288 4.52 -37.14 -29.62
CA LYS A 288 3.89 -35.91 -29.13
C LYS A 288 3.47 -36.01 -27.67
N LEU A 289 2.95 -37.15 -27.21
CA LEU A 289 2.61 -37.37 -25.81
C LEU A 289 3.85 -37.39 -24.91
N LYS A 290 4.93 -38.07 -25.35
CA LYS A 290 6.21 -38.08 -24.62
C LYS A 290 6.80 -36.67 -24.53
N GLU A 291 6.74 -35.90 -25.60
CA GLU A 291 7.19 -34.50 -25.62
C GLU A 291 6.38 -33.63 -24.67
N ARG A 292 5.03 -33.73 -24.70
CA ARG A 292 4.15 -33.00 -23.76
C ARG A 292 4.45 -33.36 -22.30
N ARG A 293 4.69 -34.64 -22.00
CA ARG A 293 5.07 -35.07 -20.65
C ARG A 293 6.41 -34.46 -20.21
N LEU A 294 7.39 -34.43 -21.11
CA LEU A 294 8.70 -33.85 -20.83
C LEU A 294 8.62 -32.33 -20.62
N ARG A 295 7.77 -31.63 -21.37
CA ARG A 295 7.51 -30.19 -21.17
C ARG A 295 6.87 -29.92 -19.81
N ARG A 296 5.86 -30.72 -19.41
CA ARG A 296 5.25 -30.62 -18.07
C ARG A 296 6.30 -30.86 -16.97
N GLN A 297 7.12 -31.90 -17.12
CA GLN A 297 8.18 -32.17 -16.15
C GLN A 297 9.19 -31.01 -16.00
N ARG A 298 9.57 -30.35 -17.11
CA ARG A 298 10.45 -29.17 -17.04
C ARG A 298 9.80 -28.00 -16.33
N LEU A 299 8.51 -27.76 -16.58
CA LEU A 299 7.76 -26.71 -15.87
C LEU A 299 7.69 -27.01 -14.37
N ASP A 300 7.39 -28.25 -13.98
CA ASP A 300 7.37 -28.65 -12.57
C ASP A 300 8.76 -28.51 -11.90
N GLU A 301 9.84 -28.81 -12.63
CA GLU A 301 11.23 -28.63 -12.16
C GLU A 301 11.60 -27.14 -12.03
N GLU A 302 11.19 -26.30 -12.98
CA GLU A 302 11.37 -24.85 -12.94
C GLU A 302 10.58 -24.21 -11.79
N GLU A 303 9.33 -24.63 -11.56
CA GLU A 303 8.51 -24.18 -10.43
C GLU A 303 9.14 -24.55 -9.09
N ARG A 304 9.64 -25.79 -8.95
CA ARG A 304 10.37 -26.20 -7.74
C ARG A 304 11.65 -25.39 -7.53
N SER A 305 12.37 -25.09 -8.60
CA SER A 305 13.57 -24.24 -8.53
C SER A 305 13.22 -22.82 -8.10
N LYS A 306 12.12 -22.26 -8.60
CA LYS A 306 11.63 -20.92 -8.20
C LYS A 306 11.23 -20.90 -6.73
N LEU A 307 10.44 -21.87 -6.26
CA LEU A 307 10.05 -21.99 -4.85
C LEU A 307 11.26 -22.13 -3.93
N GLN A 308 12.28 -22.88 -4.36
CA GLN A 308 13.52 -23.04 -3.59
C GLN A 308 14.31 -21.72 -3.52
N GLN A 309 14.37 -20.97 -4.61
CA GLN A 309 14.99 -19.65 -4.64
C GLN A 309 14.24 -18.65 -3.73
N GLU A 310 12.91 -18.60 -3.82
CA GLU A 310 12.08 -17.75 -2.96
C GLU A 310 12.26 -18.08 -1.48
N LEU A 311 12.36 -19.37 -1.13
CA LEU A 311 12.61 -19.81 0.25
C LEU A 311 14.00 -19.40 0.75
N GLU A 312 15.02 -19.44 -0.11
CA GLU A 312 16.35 -18.93 0.21
C GLU A 312 16.37 -17.40 0.37
N GLU A 313 15.65 -16.66 -0.47
CA GLU A 313 15.49 -15.21 -0.36
C GLU A 313 14.76 -14.82 0.93
N MET A 314 13.68 -15.53 1.28
CA MET A 314 12.98 -15.38 2.55
C MET A 314 13.91 -15.63 3.74
N ARG A 315 14.76 -16.66 3.68
CA ARG A 315 15.74 -16.93 4.74
C ARG A 315 16.78 -15.82 4.86
N ARG A 316 17.27 -15.27 3.74
CA ARG A 316 18.21 -14.14 3.74
C ARG A 316 17.58 -12.90 4.36
N HIS A 317 16.33 -12.61 4.02
CA HIS A 317 15.61 -11.47 4.59
C HIS A 317 15.35 -11.65 6.09
N GLU A 318 15.06 -12.88 6.54
CA GLU A 318 14.93 -13.17 7.97
C GLU A 318 16.27 -13.03 8.71
N GLU A 319 17.37 -13.53 8.14
CA GLU A 319 18.72 -13.33 8.68
C GLU A 319 19.10 -11.85 8.74
N GLU A 320 18.71 -11.04 7.75
CA GLU A 320 18.92 -9.59 7.75
C GLU A 320 18.09 -8.90 8.84
N ARG A 321 16.80 -9.25 8.99
CA ARG A 321 15.96 -8.74 10.08
C ARG A 321 16.52 -9.11 11.45
N GLN A 322 17.03 -10.33 11.62
CA GLN A 322 17.67 -10.75 12.87
C GLN A 322 18.95 -9.96 13.16
N LYS A 323 19.77 -9.68 12.13
CA LYS A 323 20.96 -8.82 12.26
C LYS A 323 20.59 -7.39 12.62
N GLU A 324 19.56 -6.83 11.98
CA GLU A 324 19.05 -5.49 12.28
C GLU A 324 18.52 -5.41 13.72
N GLU A 325 17.75 -6.41 14.15
CA GLU A 325 17.24 -6.47 15.52
C GLU A 325 18.38 -6.62 16.54
N ALA A 326 19.39 -7.44 16.25
CA ALA A 326 20.58 -7.57 17.08
C ALA A 326 21.34 -6.23 17.18
N ALA A 327 21.55 -5.54 16.06
CA ALA A 327 22.19 -4.22 16.03
C ALA A 327 21.37 -3.17 16.81
N ARG A 328 20.03 -3.22 16.70
CA ARG A 328 19.13 -2.34 17.46
C ARG A 328 19.21 -2.61 18.97
N ARG A 329 19.28 -3.87 19.38
CA ARG A 329 19.46 -4.26 20.78
C ARG A 329 20.82 -3.80 21.32
N GLU A 330 21.89 -3.96 20.54
CA GLU A 330 23.23 -3.48 20.90
C GLU A 330 23.27 -1.96 21.04
N ALA A 331 22.68 -1.22 20.09
CA ALA A 331 22.56 0.23 20.14
C ALA A 331 21.77 0.71 21.37
N ALA A 332 20.67 0.01 21.71
CA ALA A 332 19.89 0.31 22.91
C ALA A 332 20.71 0.09 24.20
N GLN A 333 21.49 -1.00 24.28
CA GLN A 333 22.38 -1.25 25.41
C GLN A 333 23.50 -0.21 25.52
N ALA A 334 24.07 0.22 24.39
CA ALA A 334 25.07 1.29 24.34
C ALA A 334 24.49 2.63 24.82
N ALA A 335 23.27 2.97 24.39
CA ALA A 335 22.56 4.17 24.84
C ALA A 335 22.26 4.13 26.35
N GLU A 336 21.87 2.97 26.89
CA GLU A 336 21.65 2.81 28.33
C GLU A 336 22.95 2.99 29.13
N ARG A 337 24.07 2.43 28.66
CA ARG A 337 25.40 2.63 29.28
C ARG A 337 25.79 4.10 29.27
N ALA A 338 25.64 4.78 28.14
CA ALA A 338 25.92 6.21 28.02
C ALA A 338 25.05 7.06 28.96
N ARG A 339 23.77 6.69 29.14
CA ARG A 339 22.88 7.37 30.10
C ARG A 339 23.33 7.18 31.54
N LYS A 340 23.74 5.97 31.94
CA LYS A 340 24.28 5.69 33.28
C LYS A 340 25.58 6.45 33.54
N GLU A 341 26.48 6.50 32.57
CA GLU A 341 27.72 7.29 32.68
C GLU A 341 27.45 8.80 32.80
N ALA A 342 26.48 9.32 32.04
CA ALA A 342 26.07 10.72 32.14
C ALA A 342 25.45 11.05 33.50
N GLU A 343 24.62 10.15 34.05
CA GLU A 343 24.02 10.30 35.37
C GLU A 343 25.08 10.25 36.48
N GLU A 344 26.04 9.31 36.39
CA GLU A 344 27.16 9.24 37.33
C GLU A 344 28.03 10.52 37.26
N LYS A 345 28.31 11.02 36.06
CA LYS A 345 29.03 12.29 35.88
C LYS A 345 28.28 13.46 36.53
N GLN A 346 26.97 13.57 36.31
CA GLN A 346 26.15 14.60 36.96
C GLN A 346 26.15 14.47 38.48
N ARG A 347 26.16 13.23 39.01
CA ARG A 347 26.27 13.00 40.46
C ARG A 347 27.62 13.47 40.99
N ARG A 348 28.72 13.13 40.32
CA ARG A 348 30.07 13.59 40.70
C ARG A 348 30.18 15.12 40.66
N GLU A 349 29.62 15.77 39.64
CA GLU A 349 29.59 17.24 39.55
C GLU A 349 28.76 17.88 40.68
N LYS A 350 27.61 17.29 41.04
CA LYS A 350 26.81 17.77 42.19
C LYS A 350 27.55 17.59 43.51
N GLU A 351 28.23 16.46 43.71
CA GLU A 351 29.04 16.20 44.90
C GLU A 351 30.20 17.21 45.00
N GLN A 352 30.90 17.49 43.89
CA GLN A 352 31.94 18.52 43.82
C GLN A 352 31.40 19.91 44.15
N ARG A 353 30.26 20.31 43.57
CA ARG A 353 29.62 21.61 43.89
C ARG A 353 29.22 21.72 45.36
N ALA A 354 28.68 20.65 45.93
CA ALA A 354 28.31 20.62 47.35
C ALA A 354 29.56 20.70 48.26
N GLU A 355 30.68 20.09 47.85
CA GLU A 355 31.94 20.21 48.57
C GLU A 355 32.53 21.62 48.49
N GLU A 356 32.53 22.23 47.30
CA GLU A 356 32.94 23.63 47.12
C GLU A 356 32.08 24.58 47.95
N GLU A 357 30.76 24.35 48.01
CA GLU A 357 29.86 25.16 48.84
C GLU A 357 30.16 25.00 50.33
N ARG A 358 30.43 23.77 50.80
CA ARG A 358 30.88 23.51 52.19
C ARG A 358 32.19 24.23 52.50
N GLN A 359 33.15 24.23 51.57
CA GLN A 359 34.42 24.95 51.73
C GLN A 359 34.19 26.47 51.80
N ARG A 360 33.30 27.02 50.95
CA ARG A 360 32.93 28.44 51.01
C ARG A 360 32.25 28.81 52.32
N GLN A 361 31.34 27.98 52.82
CA GLN A 361 30.69 28.19 54.12
C GLN A 361 31.71 28.18 55.26
N MET A 362 32.63 27.20 55.26
CA MET A 362 33.71 27.13 56.25
C MET A 362 34.61 28.38 56.22
N GLN A 363 34.96 28.88 55.03
CA GLN A 363 35.73 30.12 54.89
C GLN A 363 34.94 31.35 55.39
N GLN A 364 33.64 31.44 55.09
CA GLN A 364 32.79 32.52 55.59
C GLN A 364 32.65 32.48 57.11
N GLU A 365 32.51 31.30 57.71
CA GLU A 365 32.48 31.14 59.17
C GLU A 365 33.81 31.52 59.82
N GLN A 366 34.94 31.14 59.22
CA GLN A 366 36.26 31.58 59.68
C GLN A 366 36.40 33.10 59.61
N GLN A 367 35.99 33.73 58.50
CA GLN A 367 36.01 35.19 58.36
C GLN A 367 35.12 35.87 59.40
N LYS A 368 33.92 35.34 59.65
CA LYS A 368 33.02 35.87 60.70
C LYS A 368 33.62 35.72 62.09
N ALA A 369 34.21 34.57 62.40
CA ALA A 369 34.86 34.32 63.68
C ALA A 369 36.07 35.24 63.89
N ASP A 370 36.86 35.49 62.85
CA ASP A 370 37.99 36.41 62.90
C ASP A 370 37.52 37.88 63.02
N GLU A 371 36.45 38.27 62.31
CA GLU A 371 35.84 39.59 62.46
C GLU A 371 35.27 39.79 63.87
N GLU A 372 34.61 38.78 64.42
CA GLU A 372 34.09 38.80 65.79
C GLU A 372 35.23 38.92 66.81
N LYS A 373 36.33 38.18 66.64
CA LYS A 373 37.54 38.35 67.46
C LYS A 373 38.10 39.76 67.37
N ARG A 374 38.18 40.34 66.17
CA ARG A 374 38.63 41.74 65.98
C ARG A 374 37.70 42.72 66.69
N ARG A 375 36.37 42.53 66.61
CA ARG A 375 35.39 43.35 67.34
C ARG A 375 35.54 43.22 68.85
N GLN A 376 35.75 42.00 69.36
CA GLN A 376 35.98 41.76 70.78
C GLN A 376 37.29 42.40 71.26
N GLU A 377 38.36 42.33 70.47
CA GLU A 377 39.62 43.02 70.76
C GLU A 377 39.47 44.54 70.73
N GLU A 378 38.74 45.07 69.76
CA GLU A 378 38.49 46.51 69.64
C GLU A 378 37.63 47.02 70.80
N ALA A 379 36.58 46.29 71.18
CA ALA A 379 35.76 46.61 72.35
C ALA A 379 36.62 46.59 73.64
N LYS A 380 37.50 45.61 73.81
CA LYS A 380 38.46 45.58 74.93
C LYS A 380 39.41 46.78 74.91
N ARG A 381 39.92 47.18 73.74
CA ARG A 381 40.77 48.36 73.60
C ARG A 381 40.01 49.65 73.90
N GLU A 382 38.75 49.75 73.49
CA GLU A 382 37.91 50.90 73.77
C GLU A 382 37.56 50.99 75.26
N GLU A 383 37.29 49.85 75.91
CA GLU A 383 37.11 49.78 77.36
C GLU A 383 38.39 50.19 78.10
N GLN A 384 39.55 49.72 77.66
CA GLN A 384 40.84 50.15 78.19
C GLN A 384 41.05 51.66 78.01
N ARG A 385 40.72 52.22 76.84
CA ARG A 385 40.77 53.67 76.61
C ARG A 385 39.84 54.44 77.53
N LYS A 386 38.59 53.98 77.72
CA LYS A 386 37.64 54.60 78.66
C LYS A 386 38.13 54.55 80.11
N VAL A 387 38.73 53.44 80.52
CA VAL A 387 39.35 53.30 81.85
C VAL A 387 40.54 54.26 81.99
N GLU A 388 41.36 54.39 80.95
CA GLU A 388 42.53 55.28 80.94
C GLU A 388 42.11 56.76 80.93
N GLU A 389 41.12 57.14 80.12
CA GLU A 389 40.51 58.47 80.10
C GLU A 389 39.87 58.80 81.45
N ALA A 390 39.15 57.86 82.07
CA ALA A 390 38.59 58.05 83.40
C ALA A 390 39.69 58.25 84.46
N ARG A 391 40.82 57.54 84.31
CA ARG A 391 41.99 57.69 85.20
C ARG A 391 42.67 59.05 84.98
N GLN A 392 42.83 59.49 83.74
CA GLN A 392 43.36 60.82 83.42
C GLN A 392 42.44 61.93 83.90
N LYS A 393 41.12 61.77 83.76
CA LYS A 393 40.13 62.71 84.27
C LYS A 393 40.17 62.81 85.80
N LYS A 394 40.27 61.67 86.51
CA LYS A 394 40.48 61.67 87.96
C LYS A 394 41.77 62.38 88.35
N LEU A 395 42.86 62.14 87.63
CA LEU A 395 44.15 62.80 87.87
C LEU A 395 44.05 64.32 87.63
N ALA A 396 43.33 64.74 86.58
CA ALA A 396 43.10 66.15 86.26
C ALA A 396 42.18 66.83 87.30
N GLU A 397 41.14 66.14 87.77
CA GLU A 397 40.28 66.61 88.87
C GLU A 397 41.06 66.74 90.18
N GLU A 398 41.96 65.79 90.48
CA GLU A 398 42.83 65.84 91.65
C GLU A 398 43.85 66.99 91.55
N GLN A 399 44.45 67.21 90.38
CA GLN A 399 45.31 68.37 90.13
C GLN A 399 44.54 69.69 90.22
N ALA A 400 43.30 69.75 89.72
CA ALA A 400 42.45 70.92 89.84
C ALA A 400 42.04 71.18 91.30
N ALA A 401 41.74 70.13 92.07
CA ALA A 401 41.46 70.22 93.50
C ALA A 401 42.68 70.67 94.31
N ASN A 402 43.88 70.21 93.96
CA ASN A 402 45.13 70.65 94.57
C ASN A 402 45.45 72.10 94.22
N LYS A 403 45.28 72.52 92.95
CA LYS A 403 45.39 73.93 92.57
C LYS A 403 44.35 74.80 93.27
N ALA A 404 43.12 74.32 93.45
CA ALA A 404 42.08 75.05 94.18
C ALA A 404 42.43 75.17 95.67
N LYS A 405 43.02 74.14 96.29
CA LYS A 405 43.58 74.23 97.64
C LYS A 405 44.73 75.24 97.71
N GLU A 406 45.64 75.22 96.76
CA GLU A 406 46.78 76.14 96.70
C GLU A 406 46.33 77.61 96.50
N ILE A 407 45.32 77.83 95.66
CA ILE A 407 44.66 79.14 95.51
C ILE A 407 43.97 79.55 96.81
N ARG A 408 43.27 78.63 97.48
CA ARG A 408 42.62 78.88 98.78
C ARG A 408 43.63 79.21 99.87
N GLU A 409 44.76 78.50 99.92
CA GLU A 409 45.85 78.78 100.86
C GLU A 409 46.54 80.11 100.55
N ARG A 410 46.74 80.46 99.28
CA ARG A 410 47.19 81.80 98.87
C ARG A 410 46.20 82.89 99.27
N LEU A 411 44.90 82.64 99.13
CA LEU A 411 43.84 83.57 99.54
C LEU A 411 43.80 83.72 101.06
N LEU A 412 43.96 82.63 101.82
CA LEU A 412 44.03 82.68 103.27
C LEU A 412 45.32 83.37 103.74
N ALA A 413 46.45 83.15 103.05
CA ALA A 413 47.71 83.83 103.33
C ALA A 413 47.62 85.34 103.03
N THR A 414 47.01 85.74 101.91
CA THR A 414 46.76 87.16 101.59
C THR A 414 45.75 87.80 102.53
N MET A 415 44.70 87.07 102.97
CA MET A 415 43.78 87.56 104.00
C MET A 415 44.48 87.70 105.36
N HIS A 416 45.43 86.82 105.70
CA HIS A 416 46.23 86.92 106.91
C HIS A 416 47.25 88.08 106.83
N GLU A 417 47.82 88.34 105.66
CA GLU A 417 48.66 89.50 105.37
C GLU A 417 47.86 90.80 105.46
N LEU A 418 46.64 90.84 104.90
CA LEU A 418 45.70 91.96 105.03
C LEU A 418 45.27 92.20 106.48
N ALA A 419 45.07 91.14 107.26
CA ALA A 419 44.71 91.22 108.69
C ALA A 419 45.86 91.74 109.57
N GLN A 420 47.11 91.61 109.13
CA GLN A 420 48.33 92.13 109.78
C GLN A 420 48.81 93.46 109.18
N SER A 421 48.35 93.83 107.99
CA SER A 421 48.67 95.11 107.35
C SER A 421 48.03 96.27 108.12
N ARG A 422 48.74 97.40 108.09
CA ARG A 422 48.39 98.66 108.79
C ARG A 422 47.02 99.24 108.36
N ASP A 423 46.49 98.80 107.22
CA ASP A 423 45.18 99.20 106.68
C ASP A 423 44.01 98.34 107.19
N GLY A 424 44.26 97.12 107.67
CA GLY A 424 43.24 96.26 108.30
C GLY A 424 42.80 96.72 109.70
N TYR A 425 43.52 97.67 110.31
CA TYR A 425 43.10 98.31 111.56
C TYR A 425 42.06 99.43 111.31
N VAL A 426 42.08 100.06 110.13
CA VAL A 426 41.12 101.12 109.77
C VAL A 426 39.74 100.55 109.42
N LEU A 427 39.67 99.37 108.78
CA LEU A 427 38.39 98.71 108.49
C LEU A 427 37.68 98.14 109.72
N ARG A 428 38.42 97.73 110.76
CA ARG A 428 37.83 97.31 112.05
C ARG A 428 37.31 98.47 112.89
N SER A 429 37.85 99.67 112.69
CA SER A 429 37.31 100.90 113.28
C SER A 429 36.04 101.38 112.56
N ALA A 430 35.88 101.11 111.25
CA ALA A 430 34.72 101.54 110.47
C ALA A 430 33.46 100.66 110.66
N ILE A 431 33.58 99.39 111.06
CA ILE A 431 32.42 98.49 111.26
C ILE A 431 31.78 98.66 112.68
N ALA A 432 32.42 99.41 113.58
CA ALA A 432 31.85 99.78 114.88
C ALA A 432 30.87 100.98 114.80
N GLU A 433 30.83 101.70 113.68
CA GLU A 433 29.86 102.75 113.39
C GLU A 433 28.86 102.23 112.37
N GLY A 434 27.66 101.86 112.83
CA GLY A 434 26.65 101.23 112.00
C GLY A 434 26.19 102.11 110.83
N GLU A 435 26.50 101.66 109.62
CA GLU A 435 25.79 102.07 108.40
C GLU A 435 25.33 100.83 107.63
N SER A 436 24.02 100.71 107.52
CA SER A 436 23.31 99.68 106.76
C SER A 436 23.38 99.95 105.26
N VAL A 437 23.74 98.94 104.47
CA VAL A 437 23.32 98.76 103.08
C VAL A 437 22.92 97.31 102.86
#